data_AF-A0A0F9BVF3-F1
#
_entry.id   AF-A0A0F9BVF3-F1
#
_cell.length_a   1.000
_cell.length_b   1.000
_cell.length_c   1.000
_cell.angle_alpha   90.00
_cell.angle_beta   90.00
_cell.angle_gamma   90.00
#
_symmetry.space_group_name_H-M   'P 1'
#
loop_
_entity.id
_entity.type
_entity.pdbx_description
1 polymer ?
#
loop_
_entity_poly.entity_id
_entity_poly.type
_entity_poly.pdbx_seq_one_letter_code
_entity_poly.pdbx_strand_id
1 'polypeptide(L)'
;MSVELTTHAVERSTYILDAQFSNASGTTFVPTTVSWTLSDRAGTDQNGRTDVSATAATTVTIVLSGSDLTLIAGDDGMRIIYFEVVYNSATYGNNLKLKEEANFIIDSLVNI
;
A
#
# COMPACT_ATOMS: atom_id res chain seq x y z
N MET A 1 14.66 0.44 -4.20
CA MET A 1 13.37 0.92 -3.68
C MET A 1 12.95 -0.04 -2.59
N SER A 2 12.57 0.43 -1.41
CA SER A 2 12.17 -0.44 -0.29
C SER A 2 11.03 0.22 0.47
N VAL A 3 9.92 -0.49 0.57
CA VAL A 3 8.82 -0.21 1.50
C VAL A 3 9.03 -1.16 2.67
N GLU A 4 9.22 -0.66 3.90
CA GLU A 4 9.26 -1.53 5.08
C GLU A 4 7.83 -1.92 5.48
N LEU A 5 7.49 -3.20 5.29
CA LEU A 5 6.25 -3.78 5.77
C LEU A 5 6.51 -4.56 7.06
N THR A 6 5.71 -4.34 8.09
CA THR A 6 5.41 -5.42 9.04
C THR A 6 4.68 -6.50 8.25
N THR A 7 5.24 -7.70 8.10
CA THR A 7 4.66 -8.67 7.15
C THR A 7 3.29 -9.22 7.59
N HIS A 8 2.81 -8.89 8.79
CA HIS A 8 1.58 -9.40 9.38
C HIS A 8 0.69 -8.29 9.98
N ALA A 9 -0.60 -8.37 9.67
CA ALA A 9 -1.68 -7.57 10.25
C ALA A 9 -2.62 -8.49 11.05
N VAL A 10 -3.17 -8.03 12.16
CA VAL A 10 -4.18 -8.80 12.90
C VAL A 10 -5.56 -8.54 12.30
N GLU A 11 -6.32 -9.61 12.06
CA GLU A 11 -7.68 -9.52 11.55
C GLU A 11 -8.54 -8.53 12.36
N ARG A 12 -9.33 -7.72 11.65
CA ARG A 12 -10.27 -6.71 12.19
C ARG A 12 -9.65 -5.66 13.12
N SER A 13 -8.32 -5.59 13.20
CA SER A 13 -7.59 -4.62 14.03
C SER A 13 -7.27 -3.34 13.25
N THR A 14 -6.23 -2.62 13.65
CA THR A 14 -5.64 -1.50 12.90
C THR A 14 -4.27 -1.91 12.41
N TYR A 15 -3.95 -1.56 11.17
CA TYR A 15 -2.66 -1.82 10.55
C TYR A 15 -2.18 -0.56 9.83
N ILE A 16 -0.94 -0.16 10.10
CA ILE A 16 -0.35 1.08 9.58
C ILE A 16 0.81 0.71 8.67
N LEU A 17 0.82 1.28 7.46
CA LEU A 17 1.88 1.10 6.48
C LEU A 17 2.43 2.45 6.05
N ASP A 18 3.75 2.60 6.07
CA ASP A 18 4.44 3.79 5.61
C ASP A 18 5.12 3.52 4.26
N ALA A 19 4.61 4.16 3.20
CA ALA A 19 5.20 4.10 1.87
C ALA A 19 6.20 5.25 1.68
N GLN A 20 7.49 4.93 1.62
CA GLN A 20 8.55 5.90 1.32
C GLN A 20 8.96 5.85 -0.15
N PHE A 21 9.01 7.01 -0.81
CA PHE A 21 9.42 7.11 -2.21
C PHE A 21 10.88 7.55 -2.31
N SER A 22 11.70 6.73 -2.96
CA SER A 22 13.12 6.99 -3.20
C SER A 22 13.55 6.57 -4.59
N ASN A 23 14.56 7.25 -5.13
CA ASN A 23 15.16 6.91 -6.42
C ASN A 23 16.17 5.75 -6.30
N ALA A 24 16.81 5.36 -7.40
CA ALA A 24 17.80 4.28 -7.42
C ALA A 24 19.04 4.53 -6.54
N SER A 25 19.34 5.79 -6.19
CA SER A 25 20.42 6.14 -5.26
C SER A 25 19.98 6.23 -3.79
N GLY A 26 18.72 5.89 -3.48
CA GLY A 26 18.16 5.97 -2.13
C GLY A 26 17.77 7.39 -1.68
N THR A 27 17.83 8.37 -2.57
CA THR A 27 17.40 9.75 -2.27
C THR A 27 15.88 9.80 -2.29
N THR A 28 15.28 10.25 -1.19
CA THR A 28 13.82 10.42 -1.10
C THR A 28 13.34 11.58 -1.95
N PHE A 29 12.11 11.49 -2.44
CA PHE A 29 11.47 12.55 -3.20
C PHE A 29 9.98 12.64 -2.86
N VAL A 30 9.37 13.79 -3.16
CA VAL A 30 7.92 13.98 -3.04
C VAL A 30 7.31 13.79 -4.43
N PRO A 31 6.39 12.82 -4.61
CA PRO A 31 5.65 12.71 -5.86
C PRO A 31 4.73 13.91 -6.13
N THR A 32 4.29 14.05 -7.36
CA THR A 32 3.24 15.01 -7.75
C THR A 32 1.86 14.51 -7.33
N THR A 33 1.58 13.22 -7.53
CA THR A 33 0.33 12.57 -7.10
C THR A 33 0.60 11.17 -6.57
N VAL A 34 -0.21 10.72 -5.62
CA VAL A 34 -0.20 9.36 -5.08
C VAL A 34 -1.65 8.88 -4.96
N SER A 35 -1.93 7.69 -5.49
CA SER A 35 -3.11 6.92 -5.15
C SER A 35 -2.74 5.48 -4.84
N TRP A 36 -3.63 4.79 -4.14
CA TRP A 36 -3.41 3.40 -3.76
C TRP A 36 -4.68 2.55 -3.85
N THR A 37 -4.50 1.26 -4.04
CA THR A 37 -5.58 0.26 -4.07
C THR A 37 -5.23 -0.90 -3.15
N LEU A 38 -6.19 -1.42 -2.38
CA LEU A 38 -6.03 -2.64 -1.59
C LEU A 38 -6.78 -3.79 -2.26
N SER A 39 -6.10 -4.90 -2.51
CA SER A 39 -6.68 -6.10 -3.08
C SER A 39 -6.26 -7.37 -2.34
N ASP A 40 -6.94 -8.48 -2.65
CA ASP A 40 -6.41 -9.83 -2.41
C ASP A 40 -5.43 -10.24 -3.53
N ARG A 41 -4.91 -11.47 -3.46
CA ARG A 41 -4.04 -12.04 -4.50
C ARG A 41 -4.74 -12.25 -5.85
N ALA A 42 -6.07 -12.35 -5.88
CA ALA A 42 -6.85 -12.46 -7.11
C ALA A 42 -7.10 -11.09 -7.77
N GLY A 43 -6.66 -9.99 -7.15
CA GLY A 43 -6.91 -8.64 -7.61
C GLY A 43 -8.31 -8.13 -7.27
N THR A 44 -9.04 -8.83 -6.39
CA THR A 44 -10.36 -8.38 -5.92
C THR A 44 -10.17 -7.21 -4.97
N ASP A 45 -10.85 -6.10 -5.26
CA ASP A 45 -10.92 -4.94 -4.38
C ASP A 45 -11.37 -5.35 -2.97
N GLN A 46 -10.68 -4.80 -1.96
CA GLN A 46 -10.99 -5.04 -0.57
C GLN A 46 -11.63 -3.79 0.02
N ASN A 47 -12.91 -3.89 0.35
CA ASN A 47 -13.67 -2.87 1.08
C ASN A 47 -13.75 -1.49 0.37
N GLY A 48 -13.85 -1.46 -0.96
CA GLY A 48 -14.01 -0.22 -1.73
C GLY A 48 -12.73 0.62 -1.80
N ARG A 49 -11.58 0.03 -1.50
CA ARG A 49 -10.28 0.70 -1.49
C ARG A 49 -9.64 0.65 -2.86
N THR A 50 -10.33 1.21 -3.86
CA THR A 50 -9.84 1.34 -5.23
C THR A 50 -9.50 2.81 -5.53
N ASP A 51 -8.29 3.04 -6.06
CA ASP A 51 -7.77 4.37 -6.47
C ASP A 51 -7.95 5.46 -5.39
N VAL A 52 -7.67 5.11 -4.14
CA VAL A 52 -7.79 6.03 -3.02
C VAL A 52 -6.67 7.06 -3.09
N SER A 53 -7.02 8.33 -3.28
CA SER A 53 -6.05 9.42 -3.30
C SER A 53 -5.41 9.64 -1.93
N ALA A 54 -4.10 9.85 -1.92
CA ALA A 54 -3.32 10.21 -0.75
C ALA A 54 -2.61 11.55 -0.96
N THR A 55 -2.42 12.31 0.13
CA THR A 55 -1.61 13.52 0.09
C THR A 55 -0.16 13.17 -0.23
N ALA A 56 0.39 13.74 -1.29
CA ALA A 56 1.76 13.47 -1.68
C ALA A 56 2.76 13.99 -0.63
N ALA A 57 3.67 13.12 -0.22
CA ALA A 57 4.72 13.38 0.74
C ALA A 57 5.90 12.42 0.46
N THR A 58 7.04 12.65 1.11
CA THR A 58 8.18 11.71 1.04
C THR A 58 7.85 10.35 1.65
N THR A 59 6.96 10.36 2.64
CA THR A 59 6.37 9.19 3.28
C THR A 59 4.86 9.36 3.30
N VAL A 60 4.12 8.38 2.76
CA VAL A 60 2.66 8.33 2.79
C VAL A 60 2.23 7.22 3.74
N THR A 61 1.48 7.59 4.79
CA THR A 61 0.93 6.65 5.77
C THR A 61 -0.44 6.17 5.33
N ILE A 62 -0.61 4.86 5.20
CA ILE A 62 -1.86 4.16 4.95
C ILE A 62 -2.33 3.52 6.25
N VAL A 63 -3.55 3.84 6.66
CA VAL A 63 -4.17 3.23 7.85
C VAL A 63 -5.30 2.33 7.39
N LEU A 64 -5.12 1.03 7.56
CA LEU A 64 -6.13 0.00 7.33
C LEU A 64 -6.79 -0.35 8.66
N SER A 65 -8.10 -0.61 8.64
CA SER A 65 -8.81 -0.98 9.86
C SER A 65 -10.04 -1.84 9.60
N GLY A 66 -10.42 -2.65 10.58
CA GLY A 66 -11.71 -3.34 10.61
C GLY A 66 -11.96 -4.19 9.36
N SER A 67 -12.90 -3.75 8.52
CA SER A 67 -13.28 -4.45 7.28
C SER A 67 -12.17 -4.53 6.24
N ASP A 68 -11.20 -3.60 6.25
CA ASP A 68 -10.01 -3.68 5.37
C ASP A 68 -9.16 -4.94 5.69
N LEU A 69 -9.27 -5.45 6.91
CA LEU A 69 -8.49 -6.56 7.46
C LEU A 69 -9.37 -7.75 7.86
N THR A 70 -10.54 -7.94 7.24
CA THR A 70 -11.41 -9.09 7.55
C THR A 70 -11.08 -10.26 6.65
N LEU A 71 -11.03 -11.47 7.23
CA LEU A 71 -10.91 -12.71 6.47
C LEU A 71 -12.30 -13.30 6.20
N ILE A 72 -12.52 -13.76 4.97
CA ILE A 72 -13.71 -14.52 4.60
C ILE A 72 -13.38 -16.01 4.44
N ALA A 73 -14.40 -16.87 4.42
CA ALA A 73 -14.18 -18.29 4.23
C ALA A 73 -13.49 -18.57 2.88
N GLY A 74 -12.31 -19.21 2.92
CA GLY A 74 -11.49 -19.49 1.75
C GLY A 74 -10.48 -18.40 1.38
N ASP A 75 -10.40 -17.31 2.15
CA ASP A 75 -9.36 -16.29 2.03
C ASP A 75 -7.99 -16.82 2.48
N ASP A 76 -6.93 -16.56 1.70
CA ASP A 76 -5.56 -16.97 2.03
C ASP A 76 -4.83 -15.95 2.94
N GLY A 77 -5.53 -14.87 3.31
CA GLY A 77 -5.05 -13.79 4.17
C GLY A 77 -4.06 -12.85 3.49
N MET A 78 -3.65 -13.12 2.24
CA MET A 78 -2.75 -12.23 1.53
C MET A 78 -3.49 -10.95 1.12
N ARG A 79 -2.84 -9.81 1.35
CA ARG A 79 -3.27 -8.52 0.85
C ARG A 79 -2.15 -7.84 0.09
N ILE A 80 -2.52 -7.14 -0.97
CA ILE A 80 -1.62 -6.38 -1.82
C ILE A 80 -2.11 -4.94 -1.84
N ILE A 81 -1.20 -4.00 -1.58
CA ILE A 81 -1.40 -2.58 -1.79
C ILE A 81 -0.67 -2.20 -3.07
N TYR A 82 -1.42 -1.75 -4.06
CA TYR A 82 -0.87 -1.13 -5.27
C TYR A 82 -0.75 0.36 -5.07
N PHE A 83 0.42 0.93 -5.35
CA PHE A 83 0.64 2.37 -5.41
C PHE A 83 0.73 2.81 -6.86
N GLU A 84 -0.04 3.83 -7.24
CA GLU A 84 0.09 4.54 -8.51
C GLU A 84 0.54 5.97 -8.24
N VAL A 85 1.67 6.34 -8.83
CA VAL A 85 2.38 7.56 -8.47
C VAL A 85 2.79 8.31 -9.74
N VAL A 86 2.62 9.63 -9.74
CA VAL A 86 3.21 10.51 -10.75
C VAL A 86 4.31 11.33 -10.11
N TYR A 87 5.48 11.40 -10.74
CA TYR A 87 6.64 12.11 -10.21
C TYR A 87 7.44 12.80 -11.32
N ASN A 88 8.31 13.72 -10.92
CA ASN A 88 9.26 14.40 -11.80
C ASN A 88 10.68 13.93 -11.49
N SER A 89 11.47 13.73 -12.52
CA SER A 89 12.89 13.38 -12.45
C SER A 89 13.72 14.46 -13.12
N ALA A 90 14.74 14.96 -12.41
CA ALA A 90 15.72 15.88 -12.99
C ALA A 90 16.46 15.29 -14.21
N THR A 91 16.60 13.96 -14.26
CA THR A 91 17.32 13.25 -15.33
C THR A 91 16.40 12.78 -16.45
N TYR A 92 15.20 12.29 -16.10
CA TYR A 92 14.32 11.59 -17.03
C TYR A 92 13.05 12.37 -17.42
N GLY A 93 12.87 13.59 -16.92
CA GLY A 93 11.77 14.49 -17.27
C GLY A 93 10.60 14.46 -16.29
N ASN A 94 9.48 15.04 -16.70
CA ASN A 94 8.32 15.31 -15.85
C ASN A 94 7.15 14.35 -16.14
N ASN A 95 6.22 14.24 -15.19
CA ASN A 95 5.00 13.42 -15.28
C ASN A 95 5.28 11.93 -15.55
N LEU A 96 6.36 11.41 -14.97
CA LEU A 96 6.69 9.99 -15.04
C LEU A 96 5.76 9.21 -14.13
N LYS A 97 5.35 8.02 -14.57
CA LYS A 97 4.47 7.14 -13.82
C LYS A 97 5.28 6.03 -13.16
N LEU A 98 5.00 5.79 -11.90
CA LEU A 98 5.51 4.67 -11.13
C LEU A 98 4.31 3.84 -10.65
N LYS A 99 4.41 2.52 -10.80
CA LYS A 99 3.48 1.56 -10.21
C LYS A 99 4.27 0.55 -9.41
N GLU A 100 3.91 0.37 -8.14
CA GLU A 100 4.58 -0.53 -7.22
C GLU A 100 3.57 -1.26 -6.35
N GLU A 101 3.98 -2.39 -5.79
CA GLU A 101 3.15 -3.18 -4.90
C GLU A 101 3.84 -3.50 -3.57
N ALA A 102 3.02 -3.64 -2.53
CA ALA A 102 3.43 -3.99 -1.19
C ALA A 102 2.48 -5.07 -0.67
N ASN A 103 3.02 -6.19 -0.16
CA ASN A 103 2.20 -7.31 0.28
C ASN A 103 2.36 -7.60 1.78
N PHE A 104 1.26 -7.95 2.44
CA PHE A 104 1.24 -8.38 3.84
C PHE A 104 0.20 -9.49 4.04
N ILE A 105 0.31 -10.20 5.16
CA ILE A 105 -0.60 -11.30 5.53
C ILE A 105 -1.49 -10.83 6.68
N ILE A 106 -2.77 -11.17 6.64
CA ILE A 106 -3.68 -11.03 7.77
C ILE A 106 -3.70 -12.33 8.57
N ASP A 107 -3.32 -12.24 9.84
CA ASP A 107 -3.44 -13.34 10.79
C ASP A 107 -4.85 -13.34 11.39
N SER A 108 -5.52 -14.50 11.38
CA SER A 108 -6.83 -14.65 12.00
C SER A 108 -6.80 -14.26 13.47
N LEU A 109 -7.84 -13.56 13.91
CA LEU A 109 -8.04 -13.28 15.32
C LEU A 109 -8.53 -14.57 15.98
N VAL A 110 -7.60 -15.42 16.44
CA VAL A 110 -7.97 -16.62 17.19
C VAL A 110 -8.65 -16.17 18.47
N ASN A 111 -9.91 -16.58 18.68
CA ASN A 111 -10.73 -16.27 19.85
C ASN A 111 -9.88 -16.31 21.14
N ILE A 112 -9.67 -15.15 21.75
CA ILE A 112 -9.20 -15.04 23.14
C ILE A 112 -10.43 -15.15 24.05
#